data_AF-A0A813WDN5-F1
#
_entry.id   AF-A0A813WDN5-F1
#
_cell.length_a   1.000
_cell.length_b   1.000
_cell.length_c   1.000
_cell.angle_alpha   90.00
_cell.angle_beta   90.00
_cell.angle_gamma   90.00
#
_symmetry.space_group_name_H-M   'P 1'
#
loop_
_entity.id
_entity.type
_entity.pdbx_description
1 polymer ?
#
loop_
_entity_poly.entity_id
_entity_poly.type
_entity_poly.pdbx_seq_one_letter_code
_entity_poly.pdbx_strand_id
1 'polypeptide(L)'
;MAIDMWSLGCILSELLTGMPLFPGEDESDQLSCIIEIIGMPSQKLLDSSKRARNFVSSKGHPRYCTLTTLPDGTTTLQGSRSKRGKHRGPPATKDWSQALKNCDDPSFIDFLKRCLEWDPTLRMTPPQALRHSWLRRRLPKPPAEPAPTNRPSAVLRHHHHHIIPAHQQQTSNGQTSVAGRTNSGSGVNGGGTYTSHHHLYHTTNNTLSKAFPSTTELNRHQKLPHIGQPLNAILD
;
A
#
# COMPACT_ATOMS: atom_id res chain seq x y z
N MET A 1 -8.23 1.68 9.36
CA MET A 1 -7.92 2.54 8.20
C MET A 1 -6.79 2.02 7.30
N ALA A 2 -5.94 1.07 7.71
CA ALA A 2 -4.86 0.57 6.84
C ALA A 2 -5.38 -0.02 5.52
N ILE A 3 -6.58 -0.61 5.51
CA ILE A 3 -7.22 -1.11 4.29
C ILE A 3 -7.58 0.05 3.34
N ASP A 4 -8.06 1.17 3.86
CA ASP A 4 -8.41 2.34 3.03
C ASP A 4 -7.17 2.90 2.31
N MET A 5 -6.02 2.89 2.97
CA MET A 5 -4.74 3.29 2.37
C MET A 5 -4.27 2.31 1.28
N TRP A 6 -4.57 1.02 1.41
CA TRP A 6 -4.34 0.05 0.35
C TRP A 6 -5.21 0.34 -0.86
N SER A 7 -6.53 0.52 -0.63
CA SER A 7 -7.49 0.87 -1.68
C SER A 7 -7.10 2.16 -2.39
N LEU A 8 -6.63 3.18 -1.66
CA LEU A 8 -6.10 4.41 -2.23
C LEU A 8 -4.92 4.15 -3.18
N GLY A 9 -3.96 3.32 -2.78
CA GLY A 9 -2.83 2.94 -3.64
C GLY A 9 -3.29 2.32 -4.96
N CYS A 10 -4.23 1.37 -4.90
CA CYS A 10 -4.83 0.76 -6.08
C CYS A 10 -5.54 1.79 -6.97
N ILE A 11 -6.39 2.65 -6.38
CA ILE A 11 -7.14 3.68 -7.12
C ILE A 11 -6.17 4.64 -7.82
N LEU A 12 -5.15 5.13 -7.13
CA LEU A 12 -4.20 6.08 -7.74
C LEU A 12 -3.42 5.47 -8.91
N SER A 13 -3.02 4.20 -8.78
CA SER A 13 -2.37 3.49 -9.90
C SER A 13 -3.32 3.24 -11.07
N GLU A 14 -4.61 2.99 -10.82
CA GLU A 14 -5.62 2.82 -11.85
C GLU A 14 -5.95 4.16 -12.53
N LEU A 15 -6.02 5.26 -11.79
CA LEU A 15 -6.18 6.60 -12.36
C LEU A 15 -5.01 6.98 -13.28
N LEU A 16 -3.79 6.59 -12.93
CA LEU A 16 -2.61 6.83 -13.79
C LEU A 16 -2.65 5.99 -15.06
N THR A 17 -2.99 4.70 -14.95
CA THR A 17 -2.81 3.74 -16.05
C THR A 17 -4.09 3.49 -16.85
N GLY A 18 -5.25 3.84 -16.34
CA GLY A 18 -6.56 3.48 -16.86
C GLY A 18 -6.91 1.99 -16.72
N MET A 19 -6.12 1.20 -15.97
CA MET A 19 -6.39 -0.21 -15.73
C MET A 19 -6.13 -0.59 -14.26
N PRO A 20 -6.83 -1.59 -13.70
CA PRO A 20 -6.58 -2.04 -12.33
C PRO A 20 -5.14 -2.55 -12.16
N LEU A 21 -4.45 -2.11 -11.11
CA LEU A 21 -3.08 -2.56 -10.80
C LEU A 21 -3.01 -4.07 -10.50
N PHE A 22 -4.04 -4.58 -9.82
CA PHE A 22 -4.16 -6.00 -9.46
C PHE A 22 -5.48 -6.57 -10.00
N PRO A 23 -5.53 -6.97 -11.29
CA PRO A 23 -6.75 -7.45 -11.93
C PRO A 23 -6.98 -8.96 -11.67
N GLY A 24 -7.24 -9.33 -10.41
CA GLY A 24 -7.50 -10.70 -10.00
C GLY A 24 -8.89 -11.21 -10.42
N GLU A 25 -8.96 -12.49 -10.77
CA GLU A 25 -10.21 -13.17 -11.16
C GLU A 25 -11.00 -13.74 -9.98
N ASP A 26 -10.27 -14.15 -8.94
CA ASP A 26 -10.78 -14.65 -7.68
C ASP A 26 -9.76 -14.32 -6.58
N GLU A 27 -10.05 -14.69 -5.34
CA GLU A 27 -9.17 -14.37 -4.21
C GLU A 27 -7.74 -14.91 -4.38
N SER A 28 -7.57 -16.11 -4.95
CA SER A 28 -6.24 -16.69 -5.16
C SER A 28 -5.49 -15.93 -6.24
N ASP A 29 -6.14 -15.65 -7.37
CA ASP A 29 -5.54 -14.90 -8.47
C ASP A 29 -5.27 -13.43 -8.10
N GLN A 30 -6.11 -12.85 -7.23
CA GLN A 30 -5.88 -11.52 -6.66
C GLN A 30 -4.58 -11.50 -5.85
N LEU A 31 -4.34 -12.51 -5.01
CA LEU A 31 -3.09 -12.60 -4.26
C LEU A 31 -1.89 -12.85 -5.18
N SER A 32 -2.05 -13.66 -6.23
CA SER A 32 -1.01 -13.87 -7.26
C SER A 32 -0.61 -12.55 -7.93
N CYS A 33 -1.58 -11.71 -8.33
CA CYS A 33 -1.31 -10.39 -8.91
C CYS A 33 -0.50 -9.50 -7.96
N ILE A 34 -0.83 -9.52 -6.67
CA ILE A 34 -0.14 -8.71 -5.66
C ILE A 34 1.28 -9.21 -5.46
N ILE A 35 1.47 -10.52 -5.28
CA ILE A 35 2.79 -11.14 -5.05
C ILE A 35 3.72 -10.95 -6.26
N GLU A 36 3.20 -11.00 -7.48
CA GLU A 36 3.98 -10.79 -8.71
C GLU A 36 4.68 -9.41 -8.74
N ILE A 37 4.04 -8.37 -8.20
CA ILE A 37 4.56 -6.98 -8.18
C ILE A 37 5.27 -6.65 -6.86
N ILE A 38 4.64 -6.94 -5.72
CA ILE A 38 5.12 -6.53 -4.39
C ILE A 38 6.13 -7.54 -3.82
N GLY A 39 6.05 -8.79 -4.24
CA GLY A 39 6.79 -9.90 -3.62
C GLY A 39 6.03 -10.56 -2.48
N MET A 40 6.69 -11.51 -1.82
CA MET A 40 6.07 -12.28 -0.73
C MET A 40 5.89 -11.42 0.54
N PRO A 41 4.77 -11.58 1.28
CA PRO A 41 4.66 -11.06 2.63
C PRO A 41 5.69 -11.70 3.57
N SER A 42 5.99 -11.04 4.69
CA SER A 42 6.90 -11.58 5.70
C SER A 42 6.32 -12.84 6.37
N GLN A 43 7.20 -13.72 6.86
CA GLN A 43 6.77 -14.94 7.54
C GLN A 43 5.91 -14.65 8.77
N LYS A 44 6.26 -13.62 9.56
CA LYS A 44 5.46 -13.16 10.70
C LYS A 44 4.02 -12.83 10.32
N LEU A 45 3.83 -12.15 9.18
CA LEU A 45 2.49 -11.82 8.69
C LEU A 45 1.73 -13.07 8.27
N LEU A 46 2.41 -14.01 7.58
CA LEU A 46 1.85 -15.30 7.20
C LEU A 46 1.42 -16.13 8.42
N ASP A 47 2.25 -16.20 9.45
CA ASP A 47 1.99 -16.97 10.67
C ASP A 47 0.77 -16.43 11.44
N SER A 48 0.60 -15.11 11.47
CA SER A 48 -0.57 -14.45 12.08
C SER A 48 -1.86 -14.58 11.25
N SER A 49 -1.77 -15.04 9.99
CA SER A 49 -2.87 -15.05 9.04
C SER A 49 -3.57 -16.41 9.00
N LYS A 50 -4.79 -16.49 9.53
CA LYS A 50 -5.60 -17.73 9.63
C LYS A 50 -5.76 -18.51 8.32
N ARG A 51 -5.74 -17.83 7.18
CA ARG A 51 -5.94 -18.41 5.83
C ARG A 51 -4.66 -18.53 5.00
N ALA A 52 -3.49 -18.16 5.53
CA ALA A 52 -2.23 -18.16 4.77
C ALA A 52 -1.94 -19.51 4.10
N ARG A 53 -2.21 -20.62 4.79
CA ARG A 53 -2.02 -21.99 4.28
C ARG A 53 -2.80 -22.32 3.00
N ASN A 54 -3.86 -21.56 2.69
CA ASN A 54 -4.64 -21.72 1.47
C ASN A 54 -3.88 -21.21 0.24
N PHE A 55 -2.93 -20.29 0.44
CA PHE A 55 -2.24 -19.57 -0.64
C PHE A 55 -0.73 -19.76 -0.61
N VAL A 56 -0.16 -20.10 0.54
CA VAL A 56 1.28 -20.31 0.73
C VAL A 56 1.51 -21.71 1.29
N SER A 57 2.53 -22.38 0.76
CA SER A 57 2.97 -23.71 1.20
C SER A 57 3.68 -23.63 2.56
N SER A 58 3.84 -24.78 3.22
CA SER A 58 4.61 -24.88 4.47
C SER A 58 6.09 -24.48 4.31
N LYS A 59 6.61 -24.48 3.08
CA LYS A 59 7.98 -24.08 2.75
C LYS A 59 8.09 -22.57 2.45
N GLY A 60 7.02 -21.79 2.63
CA GLY A 60 7.00 -20.35 2.36
C GLY A 60 6.80 -19.98 0.89
N HIS A 61 6.66 -20.94 -0.02
CA HIS A 61 6.43 -20.65 -1.45
C HIS A 61 4.93 -20.43 -1.76
N PRO A 62 4.58 -19.49 -2.65
CA PRO A 62 3.20 -19.27 -3.05
C PRO A 62 2.68 -20.46 -3.86
N ARG A 63 1.45 -20.89 -3.60
CA ARG A 63 0.83 -22.08 -4.20
C ARG A 63 0.48 -21.91 -5.68
N TYR A 64 0.41 -20.68 -6.16
CA TYR A 64 0.23 -20.43 -7.60
C TYR A 64 1.53 -20.68 -8.39
N CYS A 65 2.68 -20.87 -7.73
CA CYS A 65 3.94 -21.18 -8.39
C CYS A 65 4.29 -22.66 -8.32
N THR A 66 5.00 -23.13 -9.35
CA THR A 66 5.62 -24.46 -9.37
C THR A 66 7.09 -24.34 -8.99
N LEU A 67 7.53 -25.15 -8.03
CA LEU A 67 8.93 -25.24 -7.62
C LEU A 67 9.60 -26.40 -8.37
N THR A 68 10.60 -26.09 -9.19
CA THR A 68 11.38 -27.07 -9.96
C THR A 68 12.81 -27.10 -9.46
N THR A 69 13.30 -28.28 -9.09
CA THR A 69 14.71 -28.49 -8.76
C THR A 69 15.45 -28.88 -10.04
N LEU A 70 16.48 -28.12 -10.40
CA LEU A 70 17.31 -28.36 -11.56
C LEU A 70 18.37 -29.44 -11.26
N PRO A 71 18.99 -30.07 -12.27
CA PRO A 71 19.99 -31.12 -12.08
C PRO A 71 21.23 -30.69 -11.28
N ASP A 72 21.53 -29.39 -11.28
CA ASP A 72 22.62 -28.78 -10.50
C ASP A 72 22.26 -28.56 -9.00
N GLY A 73 21.05 -28.95 -8.59
CA GLY A 73 20.54 -28.79 -7.23
C GLY A 73 19.92 -27.42 -6.94
N THR A 74 19.93 -26.49 -7.90
CA THR A 74 19.28 -25.19 -7.74
C THR A 74 17.76 -25.30 -7.87
N THR A 75 17.02 -24.47 -7.13
CA THR A 75 15.56 -24.43 -7.20
C THR A 75 15.07 -23.19 -7.91
N THR A 76 14.16 -23.36 -8.86
CA THR A 76 13.51 -22.25 -9.58
C THR A 76 12.01 -22.25 -9.32
N LEU A 77 11.44 -21.05 -9.21
CA LEU A 77 9.99 -20.85 -9.14
C LEU A 77 9.49 -20.42 -10.51
N GLN A 78 8.46 -21.11 -10.99
CA GLN A 78 7.74 -20.75 -12.19
C GLN A 78 6.34 -20.26 -11.82
N GLY A 79 5.91 -19.20 -12.51
CA GLY A 79 4.56 -18.68 -12.40
C GLY A 79 3.49 -19.65 -12.90
N SER A 80 2.24 -19.22 -12.87
CA SER A 80 1.12 -19.99 -13.46
C SER A 80 0.23 -19.10 -14.30
N ARG A 81 -0.88 -19.67 -14.80
CA ARG A 81 -1.90 -18.94 -15.54
C ARG A 81 -3.19 -18.94 -14.73
N SER A 82 -3.89 -17.80 -14.74
CA SER A 82 -5.24 -17.66 -14.19
C SER A 82 -6.23 -18.57 -14.93
N LYS A 83 -7.48 -18.65 -14.43
CA LYS A 83 -8.54 -19.43 -15.07
C LYS A 83 -8.84 -18.96 -16.50
N ARG A 84 -8.72 -17.66 -16.76
CA ARG A 84 -8.84 -17.09 -18.13
C ARG A 84 -7.52 -17.11 -18.92
N GLY A 85 -6.50 -17.81 -18.46
CA GLY A 85 -5.23 -18.00 -19.16
C GLY A 85 -4.26 -16.82 -19.08
N LYS A 86 -4.48 -15.84 -18.20
CA LYS A 86 -3.55 -14.71 -17.98
C LYS A 86 -2.34 -15.19 -17.18
N HIS A 87 -1.14 -14.93 -17.68
CA HIS A 87 0.09 -15.31 -16.99
C HIS A 87 0.29 -14.49 -15.70
N ARG A 88 0.84 -15.14 -14.66
CA ARG A 88 1.29 -14.56 -13.39
C ARG A 88 2.72 -15.02 -13.15
N GLY A 89 3.68 -14.10 -13.20
CA GLY A 89 5.08 -14.40 -12.91
C GLY A 89 5.34 -14.77 -11.44
N PRO A 90 6.52 -15.31 -11.12
CA PRO A 90 6.97 -15.52 -9.74
C PRO A 90 6.98 -14.23 -8.90
N PRO A 91 7.18 -14.32 -7.57
CA PRO A 91 7.20 -13.15 -6.69
C PRO A 91 8.17 -12.06 -7.14
N ALA A 92 7.72 -10.80 -7.09
CA ALA A 92 8.49 -9.59 -7.43
C ALA A 92 9.18 -9.63 -8.82
N THR A 93 8.62 -10.37 -9.78
CA THR A 93 9.17 -10.43 -11.15
C THR A 93 8.62 -9.35 -12.05
N LYS A 94 7.46 -8.75 -11.73
CA LYS A 94 6.91 -7.62 -12.47
C LYS A 94 7.34 -6.32 -11.82
N ASP A 95 8.17 -5.56 -12.52
CA ASP A 95 8.70 -4.30 -12.02
C ASP A 95 7.59 -3.23 -11.88
N TRP A 96 7.78 -2.30 -10.93
CA TRP A 96 6.83 -1.23 -10.67
C TRP A 96 6.62 -0.30 -11.87
N SER A 97 7.69 0.07 -12.58
CA SER A 97 7.55 0.92 -13.77
C SER A 97 6.76 0.19 -14.86
N GLN A 98 7.00 -1.12 -15.06
CA GLN A 98 6.21 -1.94 -15.99
C GLN A 98 4.74 -2.05 -15.56
N ALA A 99 4.48 -2.25 -14.27
CA ALA A 99 3.12 -2.30 -13.72
C ALA A 99 2.37 -0.96 -13.89
N LEU A 100 3.10 0.15 -13.93
CA LEU A 100 2.58 1.51 -14.03
C LEU A 100 2.75 2.13 -15.43
N LYS A 101 2.73 1.31 -16.49
CA LYS A 101 2.85 1.75 -17.90
C LYS A 101 4.08 2.64 -18.17
N ASN A 102 5.24 2.18 -17.71
CA ASN A 102 6.54 2.86 -17.80
C ASN A 102 6.58 4.23 -17.08
N CYS A 103 5.84 4.36 -15.98
CA CYS A 103 5.97 5.52 -15.09
C CYS A 103 7.38 5.58 -14.49
N ASP A 104 7.99 6.76 -14.56
CA ASP A 104 9.34 7.05 -14.05
C ASP A 104 9.32 8.20 -13.01
N ASP A 105 8.24 8.34 -12.25
CA ASP A 105 8.20 9.23 -11.08
C ASP A 105 8.55 8.44 -9.81
N PRO A 106 9.81 8.47 -9.33
CA PRO A 106 10.22 7.68 -8.18
C PRO A 106 9.48 8.07 -6.89
N SER A 107 9.02 9.33 -6.77
CA SER A 107 8.27 9.75 -5.58
C SER A 107 6.83 9.22 -5.60
N PHE A 108 6.23 9.10 -6.78
CA PHE A 108 4.92 8.45 -6.92
C PHE A 108 5.02 6.95 -6.62
N ILE A 109 6.03 6.28 -7.18
CA ILE A 109 6.28 4.86 -6.93
C ILE A 109 6.53 4.61 -5.43
N ASP A 110 7.32 5.45 -4.78
CA ASP A 110 7.53 5.39 -3.32
C ASP A 110 6.22 5.57 -2.54
N PHE A 111 5.40 6.56 -2.93
CA PHE A 111 4.09 6.76 -2.31
C PHE A 111 3.21 5.50 -2.44
N LEU A 112 3.14 4.89 -3.63
CA LEU A 112 2.37 3.67 -3.86
C LEU A 112 2.91 2.50 -3.05
N LYS A 113 4.22 2.27 -3.02
CA LYS A 113 4.85 1.21 -2.22
C LYS A 113 4.47 1.33 -0.73
N ARG A 114 4.46 2.55 -0.19
CA ARG A 114 4.10 2.81 1.20
C ARG A 114 2.61 2.66 1.49
N CYS A 115 1.74 2.91 0.50
CA CYS A 115 0.31 2.59 0.58
C CYS A 115 0.05 1.07 0.51
N LEU A 116 0.86 0.36 -0.27
CA LEU A 116 0.71 -1.07 -0.58
C LEU A 116 1.64 -1.96 0.25
N GLU A 117 2.10 -1.46 1.39
CA GLU A 117 2.90 -2.24 2.35
C GLU A 117 2.06 -3.41 2.89
N TRP A 118 2.65 -4.62 2.94
CA TRP A 118 1.97 -5.84 3.39
C TRP A 118 1.52 -5.73 4.84
N ASP A 119 2.43 -5.29 5.72
CA ASP A 119 2.12 -5.14 7.14
C ASP A 119 1.26 -3.88 7.36
N PRO A 120 0.00 -4.02 7.81
CA PRO A 120 -0.88 -2.87 8.01
C PRO A 120 -0.40 -1.90 9.08
N THR A 121 0.51 -2.33 9.97
CA THR A 121 1.11 -1.47 11.00
C THR A 121 2.26 -0.62 10.47
N LEU A 122 2.93 -1.08 9.41
CA LEU A 122 4.01 -0.35 8.73
C LEU A 122 3.48 0.50 7.57
N ARG A 123 2.26 0.19 7.10
CA ARG A 123 1.58 0.90 6.01
C ARG A 123 1.37 2.37 6.34
N MET A 124 1.62 3.22 5.35
CA MET A 124 1.48 4.66 5.48
C MET A 124 0.06 5.06 5.90
N THR A 125 -0.04 5.95 6.88
CA THR A 125 -1.29 6.53 7.37
C THR A 125 -1.68 7.78 6.58
N PRO A 126 -2.95 8.22 6.60
CA PRO A 126 -3.36 9.44 5.89
C PRO A 126 -2.57 10.71 6.27
N PRO A 127 -2.28 11.00 7.56
CA PRO A 127 -1.45 12.16 7.91
C PRO A 127 -0.01 12.07 7.38
N GLN A 128 0.56 10.85 7.32
CA GLN A 128 1.88 10.63 6.70
C GLN A 128 1.82 10.84 5.19
N ALA A 129 0.76 10.36 4.53
CA ALA A 129 0.53 10.54 3.09
C ALA A 129 0.48 12.03 2.70
N LEU A 130 -0.28 12.85 3.44
CA LEU A 130 -0.34 14.31 3.20
C LEU A 130 1.02 15.01 3.34
N ARG A 131 1.94 14.42 4.11
CA ARG A 131 3.31 14.92 4.29
C ARG A 131 4.33 14.32 3.31
N HIS A 132 3.91 13.37 2.48
CA HIS A 132 4.78 12.70 1.52
C HIS A 132 5.31 13.66 0.45
N SER A 133 6.53 13.44 -0.01
CA SER A 133 7.20 14.27 -1.04
C SER A 133 6.40 14.39 -2.33
N TRP A 134 5.70 13.32 -2.72
CA TRP A 134 4.81 13.30 -3.89
C TRP A 134 3.64 14.29 -3.76
N LEU A 135 2.88 14.27 -2.66
CA LEU A 135 1.75 15.19 -2.46
C LEU A 135 2.19 16.61 -2.09
N ARG A 136 3.22 16.77 -1.23
CA ARG A 136 3.71 18.09 -0.82
C ARG A 136 4.21 18.95 -1.98
N ARG A 137 4.76 18.34 -3.03
CA ARG A 137 5.20 19.06 -4.24
C ARG A 137 4.04 19.48 -5.16
N ARG A 138 2.86 18.89 -5.00
CA ARG A 138 1.73 19.02 -5.93
C ARG A 138 0.54 19.79 -5.36
N LEU A 139 0.46 19.94 -4.04
CA LEU A 139 -0.61 20.71 -3.40
C LEU A 139 -0.27 22.21 -3.38
N PRO A 140 -1.21 23.09 -3.81
CA PRO A 140 -1.06 24.53 -3.64
C PRO A 140 -0.80 24.88 -2.17
N LYS A 141 0.08 25.86 -1.92
CA LYS A 141 0.17 26.44 -0.58
C LYS A 141 -1.19 27.05 -0.25
N PRO A 142 -1.76 26.81 0.95
CA PRO A 142 -2.94 27.56 1.37
C PRO A 142 -2.61 29.05 1.29
N PRO A 143 -3.59 29.92 0.94
CA PRO A 143 -3.41 31.36 0.99
C PRO A 143 -2.84 31.74 2.35
N ALA A 144 -1.79 32.55 2.38
CA ALA A 144 -1.23 33.02 3.63
C ALA A 144 -2.34 33.71 4.42
N GLU A 145 -2.59 33.26 5.65
CA GLU A 145 -3.40 34.00 6.62
C GLU A 145 -2.88 35.45 6.63
N PRO A 146 -3.75 36.47 6.44
CA PRO A 146 -3.31 37.84 6.55
C PRO A 146 -2.68 38.01 7.93
N ALA A 147 -1.44 38.53 7.97
CA ALA A 147 -0.71 38.79 9.19
C ALA A 147 -1.63 39.48 10.22
N PRO A 148 -1.52 39.16 11.52
CA PRO A 148 -2.32 39.81 12.54
C PRO A 148 -2.08 41.32 12.45
N THR A 149 -3.02 42.01 11.84
CA THR A 149 -3.06 43.46 11.84
C THR A 149 -3.34 43.86 13.27
N ASN A 150 -2.35 44.50 13.91
CA ASN A 150 -2.49 45.16 15.20
C ASN A 150 -3.76 46.02 15.17
N ARG A 151 -4.87 45.49 15.68
CA ARG A 151 -6.01 46.33 16.06
C ARG A 151 -5.64 46.92 17.41
N PRO A 152 -5.58 48.25 17.56
CA PRO A 152 -5.48 48.83 18.90
C PRO A 152 -6.72 48.39 19.68
N SER A 153 -6.48 47.76 20.83
CA SER A 153 -7.53 47.41 21.78
C SER A 153 -8.36 48.64 22.10
N ALA A 154 -9.62 48.65 21.68
CA ALA A 154 -10.58 49.64 22.14
C ALA A 154 -10.76 49.43 23.65
N VAL A 155 -10.16 50.35 24.42
CA VAL A 155 -10.28 50.43 25.87
C VAL A 155 -11.75 50.61 26.21
N LEU A 156 -12.36 49.58 26.80
CA LEU A 156 -13.71 49.65 27.36
C LEU A 156 -13.66 50.56 28.60
N ARG A 157 -14.01 51.84 28.43
CA ARG A 157 -14.20 52.77 29.55
C ARG A 157 -15.41 52.33 30.37
N HIS A 158 -15.14 51.96 31.62
CA HIS A 158 -16.16 51.71 32.64
C HIS A 158 -16.93 53.00 32.94
N HIS A 159 -18.26 52.95 32.84
CA HIS A 159 -19.15 53.87 33.54
C HIS A 159 -19.96 53.09 34.58
N HIS A 160 -19.88 53.54 35.82
CA HIS A 160 -20.57 53.03 37.02
C HIS A 160 -21.93 53.73 37.23
N HIS A 161 -22.77 53.07 38.04
CA HIS A 161 -24.12 53.40 38.57
C HIS A 161 -25.28 52.78 37.77
N HIS A 162 -26.23 52.03 38.35
CA HIS A 162 -26.79 52.03 39.71
C HIS A 162 -27.47 50.67 40.04
N ILE A 163 -27.55 50.30 41.33
CA ILE A 163 -28.19 49.08 41.92
C ILE A 163 -29.69 49.40 42.24
N ILE A 164 -30.72 48.52 42.19
CA ILE A 164 -31.34 47.53 43.17
C ILE A 164 -32.77 47.15 42.59
N PRO A 165 -33.53 46.06 42.90
CA PRO A 165 -33.31 44.59 42.77
C PRO A 165 -34.53 43.77 42.19
N ALA A 166 -34.29 42.47 42.01
CA ALA A 166 -35.17 41.27 41.94
C ALA A 166 -36.72 41.33 41.89
N HIS A 167 -37.33 40.58 40.96
CA HIS A 167 -38.27 39.50 41.31
C HIS A 167 -38.41 38.39 40.24
N GLN A 168 -38.85 37.24 40.73
CA GLN A 168 -38.78 35.87 40.23
C GLN A 168 -40.10 35.46 39.54
N GLN A 169 -40.08 34.69 38.44
CA GLN A 169 -41.07 33.61 38.23
C GLN A 169 -40.75 32.65 37.09
N GLN A 170 -41.14 31.39 37.35
CA GLN A 170 -41.03 30.16 36.58
C GLN A 170 -42.06 30.05 35.44
N THR A 171 -42.02 28.88 34.79
CA THR A 171 -43.03 28.17 33.96
C THR A 171 -42.84 28.37 32.45
N SER A 172 -43.09 27.44 31.54
CA SER A 172 -43.33 25.98 31.52
C SER A 172 -43.53 25.59 30.03
N ASN A 173 -43.17 24.35 29.66
CA ASN A 173 -43.78 23.46 28.65
C ASN A 173 -44.21 23.98 27.26
N GLY A 174 -43.82 23.22 26.22
CA GLY A 174 -44.50 23.23 24.92
C GLY A 174 -43.97 22.20 23.93
N GLN A 175 -44.59 21.03 23.88
CA GLN A 175 -44.48 20.01 22.84
C GLN A 175 -45.18 20.44 21.54
N THR A 176 -44.64 20.05 20.37
CA THR A 176 -45.35 19.69 19.11
C THR A 176 -44.32 19.00 18.20
N SER A 177 -44.37 17.70 17.87
CA SER A 177 -45.29 16.91 17.04
C SER A 177 -45.10 17.04 15.50
N VAL A 178 -44.57 15.95 14.91
CA VAL A 178 -45.05 15.22 13.70
C VAL A 178 -44.63 15.66 12.28
N ALA A 179 -44.43 14.62 11.47
CA ALA A 179 -44.36 14.47 9.99
C ALA A 179 -42.92 14.39 9.43
N GLY A 180 -42.42 13.26 8.89
CA GLY A 180 -43.09 12.17 8.20
C GLY A 180 -43.33 12.53 6.74
N ARG A 181 -42.36 12.25 5.86
CA ARG A 181 -42.54 12.22 4.40
C ARG A 181 -41.46 11.34 3.76
N THR A 182 -41.90 10.15 3.38
CA THR A 182 -41.33 9.30 2.33
C THR A 182 -41.37 10.03 0.99
N ASN A 183 -40.35 9.87 0.16
CA ASN A 183 -40.56 9.96 -1.27
C ASN A 183 -39.74 8.91 -2.02
N SER A 184 -40.47 8.21 -2.88
CA SER A 184 -40.07 7.13 -3.75
C SER A 184 -39.91 7.66 -5.16
N GLY A 185 -39.08 6.99 -5.96
CA GLY A 185 -39.14 7.02 -7.43
C GLY A 185 -37.83 7.52 -8.06
N SER A 186 -37.44 7.10 -9.27
CA SER A 186 -37.85 6.03 -10.18
C SER A 186 -37.00 6.21 -11.44
N GLY A 187 -36.48 5.14 -12.04
CA GLY A 187 -35.93 5.09 -13.41
C GLY A 187 -34.61 5.87 -13.63
N VAL A 188 -33.78 5.61 -14.64
CA VAL A 188 -34.01 5.07 -15.98
C VAL A 188 -32.69 4.48 -16.54
N ASN A 189 -32.86 3.53 -17.46
CA ASN A 189 -31.88 2.81 -18.28
C ASN A 189 -30.85 3.63 -19.09
N GLY A 190 -29.75 2.95 -19.44
CA GLY A 190 -28.87 3.21 -20.60
C GLY A 190 -27.53 2.49 -20.38
N GLY A 191 -27.13 1.42 -21.08
CA GLY A 191 -27.39 1.03 -22.46
C GLY A 191 -26.27 1.56 -23.36
N GLY A 192 -25.10 0.91 -23.36
CA GLY A 192 -23.94 1.32 -24.17
C GLY A 192 -22.95 0.18 -24.38
N THR A 193 -23.17 -0.59 -25.43
CA THR A 193 -22.25 -1.59 -25.97
C THR A 193 -21.17 -0.94 -26.84
N TYR A 194 -19.90 -1.30 -26.65
CA TYR A 194 -18.85 -1.08 -27.64
C TYR A 194 -18.03 -2.35 -27.83
N THR A 195 -18.01 -2.83 -29.07
CA THR A 195 -17.32 -4.01 -29.55
C THR A 195 -16.00 -3.64 -30.23
N SER A 196 -14.95 -4.43 -29.91
CA SER A 196 -13.83 -4.89 -30.75
C SER A 196 -12.86 -3.88 -31.36
N HIS A 197 -11.55 -4.12 -31.19
CA HIS A 197 -10.64 -4.51 -32.28
C HIS A 197 -9.32 -5.05 -31.69
N HIS A 198 -8.99 -6.30 -32.04
CA HIS A 198 -7.71 -6.95 -31.78
C HIS A 198 -6.62 -6.41 -32.72
N HIS A 199 -5.43 -6.11 -32.19
CA HIS A 199 -4.19 -6.19 -32.96
C HIS A 199 -3.07 -6.81 -32.12
N LEU A 200 -2.47 -7.85 -32.72
CA LEU A 200 -1.43 -8.71 -32.20
C LEU A 200 -0.07 -8.04 -32.44
N TYR A 201 0.75 -7.86 -31.40
CA TYR A 201 2.19 -7.72 -31.58
C TYR A 201 2.92 -8.62 -30.59
N HIS A 202 3.64 -9.57 -31.17
CA HIS A 202 4.64 -10.40 -30.51
C HIS A 202 5.81 -9.53 -30.04
N THR A 203 6.24 -9.72 -28.79
CA THR A 203 7.62 -9.36 -28.39
C THR A 203 8.19 -10.48 -27.52
N THR A 204 9.17 -11.18 -28.05
CA THR A 204 10.12 -12.01 -27.29
C THR A 204 11.03 -11.11 -26.45
N ASN A 205 11.44 -11.56 -25.26
CA ASN A 205 12.76 -11.38 -24.62
C ASN A 205 12.67 -11.89 -23.16
N ASN A 206 13.29 -13.03 -22.86
CA ASN A 206 14.69 -13.27 -22.51
C ASN A 206 14.90 -13.21 -20.98
N THR A 207 15.31 -14.36 -20.45
CA THR A 207 15.29 -14.75 -19.04
C THR A 207 16.63 -14.43 -18.38
N LEU A 208 16.62 -13.58 -17.34
CA LEU A 208 17.67 -13.54 -16.33
C LEU A 208 17.02 -13.36 -14.95
N SER A 209 16.55 -14.47 -14.39
CA SER A 209 16.07 -14.52 -13.02
C SER A 209 17.28 -14.49 -12.07
N LYS A 210 17.45 -13.37 -11.37
CA LYS A 210 18.39 -13.28 -10.24
C LYS A 210 17.88 -14.16 -9.10
N ALA A 211 18.74 -15.04 -8.59
CA ALA A 211 18.44 -15.89 -7.45
C ALA A 211 18.26 -15.05 -6.17
N PHE A 212 17.26 -15.39 -5.37
CA PHE A 212 17.10 -14.87 -4.01
C PHE A 212 17.97 -15.68 -3.04
N PRO A 213 18.74 -15.04 -2.14
CA PRO A 213 19.40 -15.76 -1.06
C PRO A 213 18.38 -16.09 0.05
N SER A 214 18.31 -17.38 0.41
CA SER A 214 17.60 -17.85 1.60
C SER A 214 18.34 -17.41 2.87
N THR A 215 17.60 -16.96 3.87
CA THR A 215 18.05 -16.42 5.16
C THR A 215 18.66 -17.44 6.14
N THR A 216 19.33 -18.48 5.63
CA THR A 216 19.94 -19.54 6.48
C THR A 216 21.48 -19.49 6.49
N GLU A 217 22.13 -18.67 5.67
CA GLU A 217 23.60 -18.54 5.58
C GLU A 217 24.11 -17.25 6.28
N LEU A 218 23.92 -17.13 7.59
CA LEU A 218 24.58 -16.05 8.36
C LEU A 218 25.18 -16.50 9.71
N ASN A 219 25.37 -17.80 9.95
CA ASN A 219 25.94 -18.26 11.23
C ASN A 219 26.96 -19.41 11.15
N ARG A 220 27.58 -19.65 9.99
CA ARG A 220 28.78 -20.50 9.92
C ARG A 220 29.90 -19.75 9.24
N HIS A 221 30.87 -19.33 10.05
CA HIS A 221 32.32 -19.26 9.78
C HIS A 221 32.98 -18.06 10.46
N GLN A 222 33.24 -18.20 11.76
CA GLN A 222 34.52 -17.74 12.33
C GLN A 222 35.08 -18.87 13.18
N LYS A 223 35.94 -19.69 12.56
CA LYS A 223 36.88 -20.56 13.28
C LYS A 223 38.27 -20.20 12.76
N LEU A 224 39.07 -19.61 13.65
CA LEU A 224 40.46 -19.19 13.43
C LEU A 224 41.34 -20.40 13.04
N PRO A 225 42.33 -20.25 12.14
CA PRO A 225 43.36 -21.27 11.94
C PRO A 225 44.48 -21.11 12.98
N HIS A 226 44.74 -22.20 13.72
CA HIS A 226 45.96 -22.42 14.49
C HIS A 226 47.08 -22.81 13.51
N ILE A 227 48.11 -21.97 13.37
CA ILE A 227 49.42 -22.37 12.85
C ILE A 227 50.39 -22.31 14.03
N GLY A 228 50.97 -23.45 14.37
CA GLY A 228 52.14 -23.53 15.24
C GLY A 228 53.33 -23.99 14.42
N GLN A 229 54.44 -23.26 14.51
CA GLN A 229 55.79 -23.80 14.58
C GLN A 229 56.69 -22.86 15.41
N PRO A 230 57.66 -23.39 16.18
CA PRO A 230 58.46 -22.63 17.13
C PRO A 230 59.80 -22.16 16.53
N LEU A 231 60.27 -20.98 16.97
CA LEU A 231 61.65 -20.52 16.77
C LEU A 231 62.32 -20.40 18.14
N ASN A 232 63.40 -21.16 18.32
CA ASN A 232 64.35 -21.00 19.43
C ASN A 232 65.73 -20.68 18.84
N ALA A 233 66.45 -19.79 19.52
CA ALA A 233 67.83 -19.30 19.32
C ALA A 233 68.02 -18.38 18.09
N ILE A 234 68.68 -17.22 18.21
CA ILE A 234 70.08 -17.02 18.61
C ILE A 234 70.28 -15.62 19.27
N LEU A 235 71.23 -15.59 20.21
CA LEU A 235 71.80 -14.44 20.91
C LEU A 235 72.63 -13.54 19.98
N ASP A 236 72.45 -12.22 20.07
CA ASP A 236 73.46 -11.16 20.29
C ASP A 236 72.80 -9.77 20.26
#